data_AF-A0A3D5F5Y6-F1
#
_entry.id   AF-A0A3D5F5Y6-F1
#
_cell.length_a   1.000
_cell.length_b   1.000
_cell.length_c   1.000
_cell.angle_alpha   90.00
_cell.angle_beta   90.00
_cell.angle_gamma   90.00
#
_symmetry.space_group_name_H-M   'P 1'
#
loop_
_entity.id
_entity.type
_entity.pdbx_description
1 polymer ?
#
loop_
_entity_poly.entity_id
_entity_poly.type
_entity_poly.pdbx_seq_one_letter_code
_entity_poly.pdbx_strand_id
1 'polypeptide(L)'
;RFALNWRDEFLNRANYKGSNNPAYIEDYYQLDANVSYAVNDNLTVFVEGINITGENSREHGRTANQLWYLEDLGARYQLGARYTF
;
A
#
# COMPACT_ATOMS: atom_id res chain seq x y z
N ARG A 1 16.42 0.24 -4.11
CA ARG A 1 15.33 -0.65 -4.60
C ARG A 1 14.08 0.16 -4.82
N PHE A 2 13.31 -0.17 -5.85
CA PHE A 2 11.99 0.39 -6.13
C PHE A 2 11.04 -0.76 -6.44
N ALA A 3 9.81 -0.67 -5.94
CA ALA A 3 8.77 -1.66 -6.18
C ALA A 3 7.45 -0.94 -6.46
N LEU A 4 6.76 -1.37 -7.52
CA LEU A 4 5.43 -0.92 -7.88
C LEU A 4 4.48 -2.11 -7.78
N ASN A 5 3.53 -2.03 -6.85
CA ASN A 5 2.45 -3.00 -6.73
C ASN A 5 1.19 -2.34 -7.26
N TRP A 6 0.58 -2.89 -8.31
CA TRP A 6 -0.65 -2.35 -8.88
C TRP A 6 -1.69 -3.45 -8.98
N ARG A 7 -2.95 -3.07 -8.83
CA ARG A 7 -4.08 -3.97 -8.97
C ARG A 7 -5.27 -3.22 -9.55
N ASP A 8 -5.81 -3.75 -10.63
CA ASP A 8 -7.03 -3.24 -11.26
C ASP A 8 -8.27 -3.59 -10.41
N GLU A 9 -9.38 -2.92 -10.68
CA GLU A 9 -10.65 -3.16 -10.01
C GLU A 9 -11.10 -4.62 -10.18
N PHE A 10 -11.60 -5.23 -9.11
CA PHE A 10 -12.10 -6.61 -9.17
C PHE A 10 -13.24 -6.87 -8.20
N LEU A 11 -14.09 -7.84 -8.57
CA LEU A 11 -15.13 -8.35 -7.69
C LEU A 11 -14.47 -9.07 -6.50
N ASN A 12 -14.54 -8.47 -5.33
CA ASN A 12 -14.02 -9.04 -4.10
C ASN A 12 -15.03 -10.04 -3.51
N ARG A 13 -16.32 -9.67 -3.49
CA ARG A 13 -17.38 -10.46 -2.88
C ARG A 13 -18.67 -10.39 -3.69
N ALA A 14 -19.22 -11.54 -4.07
CA ALA A 14 -20.49 -11.60 -4.82
C ALA A 14 -21.72 -11.28 -3.96
N ASN A 15 -21.67 -11.62 -2.66
CA ASN A 15 -22.72 -11.32 -1.69
C ASN A 15 -22.08 -10.78 -0.41
N TYR A 16 -22.27 -9.50 -0.16
CA TYR A 16 -21.66 -8.79 0.96
C TYR A 16 -22.73 -8.21 1.89
N LYS A 17 -22.56 -8.51 3.19
CA LYS A 17 -23.51 -8.24 4.29
C LYS A 17 -24.92 -8.76 4.00
N GLY A 18 -25.91 -8.35 4.80
CA GLY A 18 -27.29 -8.87 4.76
C GLY A 18 -28.14 -8.44 3.56
N SER A 19 -27.57 -7.74 2.58
CA SER A 19 -28.32 -7.18 1.43
C SER A 19 -27.99 -7.85 0.10
N ASN A 20 -27.23 -8.95 0.10
CA ASN A 20 -26.79 -9.69 -1.10
C ASN A 20 -26.25 -8.76 -2.21
N ASN A 21 -25.50 -7.74 -1.79
CA ASN A 21 -24.88 -6.79 -2.71
C ASN A 21 -23.47 -7.24 -3.06
N PRO A 22 -23.01 -7.08 -4.30
CA PRO A 22 -21.61 -7.27 -4.61
C PRO A 22 -20.77 -6.19 -3.90
N ALA A 23 -19.51 -6.51 -3.66
CA ALA A 23 -18.49 -5.57 -3.23
C ALA A 23 -17.27 -5.69 -4.13
N TYR A 24 -16.84 -4.56 -4.69
CA TYR A 24 -15.70 -4.41 -5.57
C TYR A 24 -14.62 -3.65 -4.85
N ILE A 25 -13.38 -4.14 -4.92
CA ILE A 25 -12.21 -3.36 -4.52
C ILE A 25 -11.79 -2.56 -5.75
N GLU A 26 -11.66 -1.25 -5.58
CA GLU A 26 -11.26 -0.32 -6.61
C GLU A 26 -9.81 -0.52 -7.04
N ASP A 27 -9.44 0.03 -8.20
CA ASP A 27 -8.07 0.01 -8.63
C ASP A 27 -7.19 0.83 -7.68
N TYR A 28 -6.00 0.31 -7.41
CA TYR A 28 -5.01 1.00 -6.60
C TYR A 28 -3.60 0.61 -7.01
N TYR A 29 -2.66 1.48 -6.68
CA TYR A 29 -1.24 1.19 -6.84
C TYR A 29 -0.46 1.71 -5.64
N GLN A 30 0.59 1.00 -5.29
CA GLN A 30 1.48 1.34 -4.19
C GLN A 30 2.91 1.36 -4.69
N LEU A 31 3.56 2.51 -4.50
CA LEU A 31 4.96 2.71 -4.83
C LEU A 31 5.80 2.71 -3.55
N ASP A 32 6.73 1.76 -3.48
CA ASP A 32 7.67 1.62 -2.36
C ASP A 32 9.10 1.84 -2.84
N ALA A 33 9.89 2.55 -2.04
CA ALA A 33 11.27 2.90 -2.32
C ALA A 33 12.15 2.62 -1.12
N ASN A 34 13.37 2.17 -1.35
CA ASN A 34 14.38 2.09 -0.30
C ASN A 34 15.77 2.30 -0.86
N VAL A 35 16.56 3.07 -0.12
CA VAL A 35 17.94 3.42 -0.45
C VAL A 35 18.78 3.07 0.75
N SER A 36 19.87 2.34 0.54
CA SER A 36 20.86 2.05 1.56
C SER A 36 22.24 2.47 1.09
N TYR A 37 23.09 2.86 2.04
CA TYR A 37 24.45 3.29 1.79
C TYR A 37 25.38 2.69 2.85
N ALA A 38 26.39 1.95 2.40
CA ALA A 38 27.45 1.44 3.26
C ALA A 38 28.45 2.58 3.52
N VAL A 39 28.46 3.10 4.74
CA VAL A 39 29.36 4.18 5.16
C VAL A 39 30.79 3.62 5.32
N ASN A 40 30.90 2.40 5.83
CA ASN A 40 32.13 1.61 5.92
C ASN A 40 31.78 0.12 5.99
N ASP A 41 32.77 -0.76 6.12
CA ASP A 41 32.59 -2.22 6.16
C ASP A 41 31.68 -2.71 7.30
N ASN A 42 31.53 -1.90 8.34
CA ASN A 42 30.78 -2.24 9.55
C ASN A 42 29.46 -1.47 9.69
N LEU A 43 29.24 -0.39 8.94
CA LEU A 43 28.11 0.53 9.12
C LEU A 43 27.36 0.76 7.80
N THR A 44 26.06 0.46 7.81
CA THR A 44 25.13 0.78 6.71
C THR A 44 24.00 1.66 7.23
N VAL A 45 23.69 2.74 6.53
CA VAL A 45 22.49 3.56 6.76
C VAL A 45 21.46 3.30 5.68
N PHE A 46 20.18 3.46 5.99
CA PHE A 46 19.11 3.27 5.03
C PHE A 46 17.92 4.19 5.28
N VAL A 47 17.23 4.51 4.19
CA VAL A 47 15.97 5.23 4.16
C VAL A 47 14.97 4.39 3.38
N GLU A 48 13.76 4.26 3.91
CA GLU A 48 12.66 3.52 3.30
C GLU A 48 11.41 4.40 3.25
N GLY A 49 10.74 4.39 2.10
CA GLY A 49 9.42 4.96 1.90
C GLY A 49 8.46 3.87 1.44
N ILE A 50 7.36 3.70 2.15
CA ILE A 50 6.28 2.77 1.81
C ILE A 50 5.06 3.61 1.43
N ASN A 51 4.41 3.24 0.32
CA ASN A 51 3.27 3.96 -0.24
C ASN A 51 3.55 5.46 -0.40
N ILE A 52 4.63 5.82 -1.08
CA ILE A 52 5.11 7.21 -1.14
C ILE A 52 4.11 8.18 -1.81
N THR A 53 3.19 7.66 -2.61
CA THR A 53 2.10 8.41 -3.23
C THR A 53 0.89 8.59 -2.31
N GLY A 54 0.81 7.83 -1.21
CA GLY A 54 -0.29 7.89 -0.26
C GLY A 54 -1.60 7.34 -0.82
N GLU A 55 -1.54 6.38 -1.74
CA GLU A 55 -2.75 5.79 -2.32
C GLU A 55 -3.50 4.97 -1.26
N ASN A 56 -4.82 5.07 -1.26
CA ASN A 56 -5.69 4.40 -0.32
C ASN A 56 -6.50 3.30 -1.00
N SER A 57 -6.82 2.24 -0.24
CA SER A 57 -7.64 1.14 -0.76
C SER A 57 -9.11 1.39 -0.45
N ARG A 58 -9.96 1.24 -1.46
CA ARG A 58 -11.41 1.51 -1.34
C ARG A 58 -12.23 0.33 -1.84
N GLU A 59 -13.33 0.08 -1.16
CA GLU A 59 -14.30 -0.94 -1.55
C GLU A 59 -15.69 -0.33 -1.68
N HIS A 60 -16.33 -0.54 -2.83
CA HIS A 60 -17.65 -0.01 -3.14
C HIS A 60 -18.65 -1.10 -3.53
N GLY A 61 -19.94 -0.75 -3.51
CA GLY A 61 -21.05 -1.66 -3.75
C GLY A 61 -21.44 -1.78 -5.21
N ARG A 62 -22.72 -1.61 -5.54
CA ARG A 62 -23.17 -1.64 -6.95
C ARG A 62 -22.69 -0.43 -7.77
N THR A 63 -22.27 0.64 -7.07
CA THR A 63 -21.79 1.89 -7.66
C THR A 63 -20.67 2.44 -6.79
N ALA A 64 -19.74 3.22 -7.37
CA ALA A 64 -18.65 3.87 -6.65
C ALA A 64 -19.12 4.81 -5.52
N ASN A 65 -20.34 5.37 -5.64
CA ASN A 65 -20.94 6.20 -4.60
C ASN A 65 -21.39 5.41 -3.35
N GLN A 66 -21.47 4.08 -3.46
CA GLN A 66 -21.85 3.19 -2.36
C GLN A 66 -20.58 2.66 -1.67
N LEU A 67 -19.89 3.55 -0.96
CA LEU A 67 -18.69 3.20 -0.20
C LEU A 67 -19.02 2.19 0.91
N TRP A 68 -18.39 1.01 0.87
CA TRP A 68 -18.49 0.01 1.93
C TRP A 68 -17.36 0.12 2.94
N TYR A 69 -16.15 0.39 2.45
CA TYR A 69 -14.93 0.42 3.25
C TYR A 69 -13.87 1.31 2.59
N LEU A 70 -13.09 1.99 3.43
CA LEU A 70 -11.93 2.77 3.03
C LEU A 70 -10.81 2.46 4.02
N GLU A 71 -9.67 2.07 3.50
CA GLU A 71 -8.44 1.90 4.27
C GLU A 71 -7.50 3.05 3.96
N ASP A 72 -7.23 3.87 4.97
CA ASP A 72 -6.24 4.94 4.89
C ASP A 72 -4.85 4.36 5.17
N LEU A 73 -4.09 4.12 4.11
CA LEU A 73 -2.79 3.48 4.19
C LEU A 73 -1.68 4.50 4.47
N GLY A 74 -1.83 5.72 3.95
CA GLY A 74 -0.92 6.85 4.12
C GLY A 74 0.52 6.57 3.66
N ALA A 75 1.30 7.63 3.41
CA ALA A 75 2.73 7.49 3.14
C ALA A 75 3.50 7.29 4.46
N ARG A 76 4.42 6.31 4.48
CA ARG A 76 5.23 6.00 5.67
C ARG A 76 6.70 6.05 5.32
N TYR A 77 7.49 6.73 6.16
CA TYR A 77 8.92 6.90 5.97
C TYR A 77 9.69 6.40 7.17
N GLN A 78 10.79 5.71 6.93
CA GLN A 78 11.66 5.15 7.96
C GLN A 78 13.12 5.49 7.64
N LEU A 79 13.87 5.80 8.68
CA LEU A 79 15.32 5.96 8.64
C LEU A 79 15.92 4.97 9.64
N GLY A 80 16.98 4.28 9.24
CA GLY A 80 17.68 3.36 10.12
C GLY A 80 19.17 3.23 9.81
N ALA A 81 19.87 2.61 10.73
CA ALA A 81 21.28 2.24 10.59
C ALA A 81 21.49 0.82 11.13
N ARG A 82 22.42 0.09 10.54
CA ARG A 82 22.85 -1.24 10.96
C ARG A 82 24.37 -1.23 11.13
N TYR A 83 24.83 -1.71 12.27
CA TYR A 83 26.25 -1.90 12.57
C TYR A 83 26.56 -3.39 12.76
N THR A 84 27.70 -3.87 12.26
CA THR A 84 28.19 -5.24 12.38
C THR A 84 29.56 -5.25 13.04
N PHE A 85 29.67 -5.97 14.16
CA PHE A 85 30.87 -6.09 15.00
C PHE A 85 31.69 -7.33 14.67
#